data_AF-A0AA50XNA9-F1
#
_entry.id   AF-A0AA50XNA9-F1
#
_cell.length_a   1.000
_cell.length_b   1.000
_cell.length_c   1.000
_cell.angle_alpha   90.00
_cell.angle_beta   90.00
_cell.angle_gamma   90.00
#
_symmetry.space_group_name_H-M   'P 1'
#
loop_
_entity.id
_entity.type
_entity.pdbx_description
1 polymer ?
#
loop_
_entity_poly.entity_id
_entity_poly.type
_entity_poly.pdbx_seq_one_letter_code
_entity_poly.pdbx_strand_id
1 'polypeptide(L)'
;QHTISNVLGTADTIAQKMTLNNIFTIAKRNVEGQDMLYQSLKLTNNIWVLLELKLQPGNPEATLSLKSRTVEVATCIFQAYEAII
;
A
#
# COMPACT_ATOMS: atom_id res chain seq x y z
N GLN A 1 -2.80 11.02 3.06
CA GLN A 1 -3.49 9.97 2.28
C GLN A 1 -3.30 10.30 0.82
N HIS A 2 -3.17 9.27 -0.02
CA HIS A 2 -2.96 9.37 -1.47
C HIS A 2 -3.93 8.45 -2.18
N THR A 3 -4.51 8.90 -3.30
CA THR A 3 -5.41 8.08 -4.12
C THR A 3 -4.60 7.46 -5.25
N ILE A 4 -4.63 6.13 -5.35
CA ILE A 4 -4.03 5.40 -6.46
C ILE A 4 -5.15 5.06 -7.43
N SER A 5 -4.99 5.46 -8.68
CA SER A 5 -5.96 5.18 -9.75
C SER A 5 -5.61 3.90 -10.49
N ASN A 6 -6.59 3.30 -11.18
CA ASN A 6 -6.41 2.14 -12.05
C ASN A 6 -5.84 0.89 -11.35
N VAL A 7 -6.23 0.67 -10.10
CA VAL A 7 -5.83 -0.52 -9.36
C VAL A 7 -6.54 -1.75 -9.94
N LEU A 8 -5.74 -2.68 -10.45
CA LEU A 8 -6.21 -3.93 -11.06
C LEU A 8 -5.83 -5.13 -10.19
N GLY A 9 -6.75 -6.08 -10.10
CA GLY A 9 -6.55 -7.35 -9.38
C GLY A 9 -7.13 -7.35 -7.98
N THR A 10 -6.96 -8.49 -7.31
CA THR A 10 -7.47 -8.70 -5.95
C THR A 10 -6.48 -8.23 -4.91
N ALA A 11 -6.93 -8.07 -3.67
CA ALA A 11 -6.05 -7.78 -2.54
C ALA A 11 -4.89 -8.80 -2.41
N ASP A 12 -5.11 -10.07 -2.74
CA ASP A 12 -4.08 -11.11 -2.67
C ASP A 12 -3.05 -10.95 -3.79
N THR A 13 -3.49 -10.64 -5.02
CA THR A 13 -2.59 -10.37 -6.15
C THR A 13 -1.71 -9.15 -5.88
N ILE A 14 -2.30 -8.08 -5.32
CA ILE A 14 -1.58 -6.86 -4.95
C ILE A 14 -0.57 -7.16 -3.84
N ALA A 15 -0.97 -7.89 -2.79
CA ALA A 15 -0.06 -8.27 -1.70
C ALA A 15 1.15 -9.09 -2.19
N GLN A 16 0.95 -9.99 -3.14
CA GLN A 16 2.03 -10.74 -3.78
C GLN A 16 2.96 -9.82 -4.59
N LYS A 17 2.42 -8.94 -5.43
CA LYS A 17 3.19 -7.95 -6.23
C LYS A 17 4.02 -7.03 -5.33
N MET A 18 3.46 -6.61 -4.20
CA MET A 18 4.13 -5.80 -3.18
C MET A 18 5.28 -6.56 -2.52
N THR A 19 5.08 -7.83 -2.19
CA THR A 19 6.12 -8.67 -1.56
C THR A 19 7.35 -8.82 -2.45
N LEU A 20 7.16 -8.93 -3.77
CA LEU A 20 8.26 -8.94 -4.75
C LEU A 20 9.08 -7.63 -4.78
N ASN A 21 8.51 -6.55 -4.25
CA ASN A 21 9.14 -5.23 -4.15
C ASN A 21 9.57 -4.89 -2.70
N ASN A 22 9.73 -5.89 -1.82
CA ASN A 22 10.08 -5.73 -0.41
C ASN A 22 9.07 -4.91 0.42
N ILE A 23 7.80 -4.94 0.01
CA ILE A 23 6.68 -4.35 0.74
C ILE A 23 5.84 -5.50 1.30
N PHE A 24 5.88 -5.70 2.61
CA PHE A 24 5.31 -6.88 3.25
C PHE A 24 3.95 -6.58 3.85
N THR A 25 2.95 -7.39 3.52
CA THR A 25 1.63 -7.33 4.14
C THR A 25 1.66 -8.07 5.48
N ILE A 26 1.47 -7.35 6.57
CA ILE A 26 1.52 -7.87 7.95
C ILE A 26 0.14 -8.36 8.39
N ALA A 27 -0.91 -7.68 7.94
CA ALA A 27 -2.28 -8.07 8.21
C ALA A 27 -3.19 -7.71 7.04
N LYS A 28 -4.20 -8.55 6.82
CA LYS A 28 -5.31 -8.32 5.89
C LYS A 28 -6.59 -8.37 6.71
N ARG A 29 -7.46 -7.37 6.53
CA ARG A 29 -8.81 -7.35 7.09
C ARG A 29 -9.81 -7.09 5.99
N ASN A 30 -11.00 -7.64 6.13
CA ASN A 30 -12.15 -7.25 5.33
C ASN A 30 -13.13 -6.52 6.26
N VAL A 31 -13.49 -5.29 5.92
CA VAL A 31 -14.40 -4.44 6.70
C VAL A 31 -15.48 -3.94 5.75
N GLU A 32 -16.72 -4.35 5.97
CA GLU A 32 -17.87 -3.94 5.13
C GLU A 32 -17.63 -4.18 3.63
N GLY A 33 -16.97 -5.28 3.28
CA GLY A 33 -16.65 -5.63 1.89
C GLY A 33 -15.43 -4.91 1.32
N GLN A 34 -14.74 -4.07 2.09
CA GLN A 34 -13.49 -3.43 1.68
C GLN A 34 -12.30 -4.19 2.24
N ASP A 35 -11.32 -4.47 1.39
CA ASP A 35 -10.07 -5.09 1.82
C ASP A 35 -9.11 -4.00 2.32
N MET A 36 -8.61 -4.20 3.54
CA MET A 36 -7.60 -3.36 4.17
C MET A 36 -6.32 -4.16 4.34
N LEU A 37 -5.26 -3.75 3.63
CA LEU A 37 -3.93 -4.32 3.73
C LEU A 37 -3.05 -3.42 4.59
N TYR A 38 -2.60 -3.95 5.73
CA TYR A 38 -1.62 -3.31 6.59
C TYR A 38 -0.23 -3.78 6.19
N GLN A 39 0.61 -2.85 5.77
CA GLN A 39 1.89 -3.15 5.15
C GLN A 39 3.04 -2.43 5.85
N SER A 40 4.25 -2.96 5.64
CA SER A 40 5.47 -2.31 6.08
C SER A 40 6.59 -2.47 5.07
N LEU A 41 7.50 -1.50 5.07
CA LEU A 41 8.78 -1.57 4.39
C LEU A 41 9.83 -0.84 5.22
N LYS A 42 11.10 -1.12 4.92
CA LYS A 42 12.25 -0.45 5.51
C LYS A 42 13.18 0.02 4.40
N LEU A 43 13.48 1.32 4.38
CA LEU A 43 14.44 1.90 3.45
C LEU A 43 15.88 1.51 3.85
N THR A 44 16.81 1.61 2.89
CA THR A 44 18.24 1.29 3.08
C THR A 44 18.90 2.14 4.18
N ASN A 45 18.40 3.35 4.42
CA ASN A 45 18.82 4.24 5.50
C ASN A 45 18.10 3.99 6.84
N ASN A 46 17.48 2.82 7.01
CA ASN A 46 16.77 2.37 8.21
C ASN A 46 15.46 3.11 8.55
N ILE A 47 14.93 3.94 7.66
CA ILE A 47 13.61 4.54 7.86
C ILE A 47 12.53 3.46 7.67
N TRP A 48 11.70 3.29 8.69
CA TRP A 48 10.50 2.46 8.63
C TRP A 48 9.31 3.26 8.08
N VAL A 49 8.51 2.58 7.27
CA VAL A 49 7.26 3.11 6.75
C VAL A 49 6.17 2.08 6.99
N LEU A 50 5.08 2.52 7.61
CA LEU A 50 3.86 1.74 7.79
C LEU A 50 2.80 2.26 6.84
N LEU A 51 2.10 1.35 6.18
CA LEU A 51 1.08 1.69 5.20
C LEU A 51 -0.22 0.95 5.47
N GLU A 52 -1.33 1.58 5.09
CA GLU A 52 -2.64 0.98 5.02
C GLU A 52 -3.19 1.23 3.61
N LEU A 53 -3.37 0.16 2.85
CA LEU A 53 -3.97 0.20 1.52
C LEU A 53 -5.41 -0.30 1.62
N LYS A 54 -6.35 0.58 1.31
CA LYS A 54 -7.78 0.30 1.27
C LYS A 54 -8.23 0.08 -0.17
N LEU A 55 -8.83 -1.08 -0.41
CA LEU A 55 -9.33 -1.53 -1.70
C LEU A 55 -10.84 -1.77 -1.59
N GLN A 56 -11.60 -1.30 -2.58
CA GLN A 56 -13.04 -1.52 -2.65
C GLN A 56 -13.40 -2.29 -3.92
N PRO A 57 -14.12 -3.43 -3.82
CA PRO A 57 -14.59 -4.16 -5.00
C PRO A 57 -15.40 -3.26 -5.93
N GLY A 58 -15.09 -3.30 -7.23
CA GLY A 58 -15.76 -2.49 -8.25
C GLY A 58 -15.31 -1.03 -8.33
N ASN A 59 -14.46 -0.56 -7.41
CA ASN A 59 -13.83 0.75 -7.50
C ASN A 59 -12.38 0.58 -8.00
N PRO A 60 -11.99 1.20 -9.13
CA PRO A 60 -10.62 1.17 -9.61
C PRO A 60 -9.68 2.08 -8.81
N GLU A 61 -10.20 2.88 -7.87
CA GLU A 61 -9.40 3.71 -6.97
C GLU A 61 -9.12 2.99 -5.64
N ALA A 62 -7.89 3.11 -5.18
CA ALA A 62 -7.48 2.68 -3.85
C ALA A 62 -7.02 3.89 -3.03
N THR A 63 -7.23 3.82 -1.71
CA THR A 63 -6.72 4.82 -0.78
C THR A 63 -5.49 4.27 -0.06
N LEU A 64 -4.36 4.97 -0.17
CA LEU A 64 -3.12 4.66 0.53
C LEU A 64 -2.89 5.67 1.66
N SER A 65 -2.85 5.15 2.89
CA SER A 65 -2.44 5.89 4.08
C SER A 65 -1.00 5.50 4.43
N LEU A 66 -0.17 6.48 4.80
CA LEU A 66 1.23 6.27 5.16
C LEU A 66 1.51 6.91 6.52
N LYS A 67 2.28 6.21 7.36
CA LYS A 67 2.84 6.70 8.61
C LYS A 67 4.34 6.43 8.67
N SER A 68 5.12 7.48 8.82
CA SER A 68 6.56 7.42 9.08
C SER A 68 6.99 8.55 10.01
N ARG A 69 8.16 8.41 10.64
CA ARG A 69 8.79 9.50 11.40
C ARG A 69 9.33 10.59 10.47
N THR A 70 9.78 10.21 9.28
CA THR A 70 10.31 11.14 8.28
C THR A 70 9.25 11.37 7.21
N VAL A 71 8.56 12.50 7.24
CA VAL A 71 7.42 12.76 6.33
C VAL A 71 7.85 12.95 4.87
N GLU A 72 9.09 13.36 4.63
CA GLU A 72 9.63 13.63 3.29
C GLU A 72 9.68 12.39 2.39
N VAL A 73 9.67 11.17 2.97
CA VAL A 73 9.63 9.94 2.16
C VAL A 73 8.25 9.64 1.58
N ALA A 74 7.19 10.34 2.01
CA ALA A 74 5.83 10.03 1.58
C ALA A 74 5.68 10.10 0.05
N THR A 75 6.21 11.16 -0.58
CA THR A 75 6.10 11.37 -2.03
C THR A 75 6.75 10.24 -2.83
N CYS A 76 7.97 9.81 -2.47
CA CYS A 76 8.64 8.75 -3.21
C CYS A 76 7.96 7.39 -3.00
N ILE A 77 7.39 7.13 -1.83
CA ILE A 77 6.63 5.91 -1.57
C ILE A 77 5.32 5.90 -2.37
N PHE A 78 4.60 7.02 -2.47
CA PHE A 78 3.38 7.10 -3.27
C PHE A 78 3.66 6.85 -4.76
N GLN A 79 4.72 7.46 -5.30
CA GLN A 79 5.17 7.21 -6.68
C GLN A 79 5.57 5.75 -6.91
N ALA A 80 6.25 5.13 -5.95
CA ALA A 80 6.61 3.71 -6.03
C ALA A 80 5.36 2.82 -6.05
N TYR A 81 4.35 3.12 -5.23
CA TYR A 81 3.09 2.38 -5.23
C TYR A 81 2.33 2.51 -6.56
N GLU A 82 2.28 3.70 -7.16
CA GLU A 82 1.68 3.90 -8.49
C GLU A 82 2.43 3.16 -9.60
N ALA A 83 3.75 3.02 -9.50
CA ALA A 83 4.54 2.28 -10.47
C ALA A 83 4.42 0.76 -10.28
N ILE A 84 4.24 0.31 -9.04
CA ILE A 84 4.16 -1.12 -8.70
C ILE A 84 2.76 -1.66 -8.95
N ILE A 85 1.67 -0.95 -8.68
CA ILE A 85 0.29 -1.45 -8.83
C ILE A 85 -0.16 -1.32 -10.28
#